data_AF-A0A0G4MQW5-F1
#
_entry.id   AF-A0A0G4MQW5-F1
#
_cell.length_a   1.000
_cell.length_b   1.000
_cell.length_c   1.000
_cell.angle_alpha   90.00
_cell.angle_beta   90.00
_cell.angle_gamma   90.00
#
_symmetry.space_group_name_H-M   'P 1'
#
loop_
_entity.id
_entity.type
_entity.pdbx_description
1 polymer ?
#
loop_
_entity_poly.entity_id
_entity_poly.type
_entity_poly.pdbx_seq_one_letter_code
_entity_poly.pdbx_strand_id
1 'polypeptide(L)'
;MQYIQMIDVGRKVIQHRLRGFLSGGISSYLTTFNLAARQIWLTRHGQSVDNSLGRLGGDSELTPQGQQYALDLHDFITMKRKAWLIDQTDKIAQSSFP
;
A
#
# COMPACT_ATOMS: atom_id res chain seq x y z
N MET A 1 -30.32 0.91 17.40
CA MET A 1 -29.41 0.01 16.67
C MET A 1 -28.02 0.64 16.63
N GLN A 2 -26.94 -0.10 16.87
CA GLN A 2 -25.57 0.45 16.74
C GLN A 2 -25.19 0.44 15.27
N TYR A 3 -24.58 1.50 14.76
CA TYR A 3 -24.16 1.57 13.36
C TYR A 3 -23.00 2.54 13.14
N ILE A 4 -22.34 2.34 11.99
CA ILE A 4 -21.37 3.26 11.41
C ILE A 4 -21.89 3.61 10.01
N GLN A 5 -22.00 4.89 9.70
CA GLN A 5 -22.41 5.37 8.39
C GLN A 5 -21.29 6.21 7.78
N MET A 6 -20.80 5.76 6.62
CA MET A 6 -19.78 6.46 5.83
C MET A 6 -20.46 7.19 4.67
N ILE A 7 -20.26 8.49 4.57
CA ILE A 7 -20.85 9.38 3.55
C ILE A 7 -19.74 9.94 2.69
N ASP A 8 -19.97 9.96 1.36
CA ASP A 8 -19.05 10.44 0.33
C ASP A 8 -17.62 9.89 0.50
N VAL A 9 -17.51 8.56 0.50
CA VAL A 9 -16.21 7.85 0.53
C VAL A 9 -15.36 8.25 1.76
N GLY A 10 -16.02 8.52 2.89
CA GLY A 10 -15.34 8.84 4.14
C GLY A 10 -15.14 10.33 4.40
N ARG A 11 -15.65 11.23 3.53
CA ARG A 11 -15.70 12.67 3.82
C ARG A 11 -16.40 12.97 5.14
N LYS A 12 -17.41 12.17 5.48
CA LYS A 12 -18.08 12.21 6.78
C LYS A 12 -18.35 10.80 7.28
N VAL A 13 -18.05 10.57 8.55
CA VAL A 13 -18.34 9.31 9.25
C VAL A 13 -19.23 9.62 10.45
N ILE A 14 -20.37 8.93 10.55
CA ILE A 14 -21.28 9.01 11.69
C ILE A 14 -21.17 7.71 12.48
N GLN A 15 -20.92 7.82 13.78
CA GLN A 15 -20.80 6.69 14.70
C GLN A 15 -21.92 6.79 15.73
N HIS A 16 -22.80 5.79 15.80
CA HIS A 16 -23.94 5.83 16.70
C HIS A 16 -23.91 4.71 17.74
N ARG A 17 -23.77 5.11 19.00
CA ARG A 17 -23.80 4.23 20.19
C ARG A 17 -22.84 3.03 20.08
N LEU A 18 -21.68 3.22 19.46
CA LEU A 18 -20.63 2.20 19.44
C LEU A 18 -20.18 1.92 20.88
N ARG A 19 -20.12 0.64 21.25
CA ARG A 19 -19.68 0.20 22.57
C ARG A 19 -18.81 -1.04 22.45
N GLY A 20 -17.72 -1.06 23.21
CA GLY A 20 -16.83 -2.21 23.28
C GLY A 20 -15.73 -2.20 22.23
N PHE A 21 -14.67 -2.95 22.53
CA PHE A 21 -13.39 -2.96 21.83
C PHE A 21 -13.53 -3.20 20.31
N LEU A 22 -14.31 -4.20 19.91
CA LEU A 22 -14.44 -4.59 18.50
C LEU A 22 -15.06 -3.46 17.65
N SER A 23 -16.13 -2.83 18.15
CA SER A 23 -16.80 -1.73 17.44
C SER A 23 -15.90 -0.50 17.30
N GLY A 24 -15.06 -0.23 18.30
CA GLY A 24 -14.03 0.80 18.25
C GLY A 24 -12.97 0.50 17.19
N GLY A 25 -12.47 -0.74 17.15
CA GLY A 25 -11.50 -1.18 16.13
C GLY A 25 -12.02 -1.06 14.70
N ILE A 26 -13.27 -1.48 14.46
CA ILE A 26 -13.92 -1.34 13.14
C ILE A 26 -14.04 0.14 12.76
N SER A 27 -14.44 0.99 13.70
CA SER A 27 -14.57 2.43 13.49
C SER A 27 -13.24 3.10 13.13
N SER A 28 -12.17 2.76 13.86
CA SER A 28 -10.81 3.24 13.58
C SER A 28 -10.33 2.84 12.19
N TYR A 29 -10.56 1.59 11.78
CA TYR A 29 -10.19 1.11 10.45
C TYR A 29 -10.95 1.84 9.33
N LEU A 30 -12.26 2.02 9.49
CA LEU A 30 -13.08 2.71 8.48
C LEU A 30 -12.73 4.21 8.36
N THR A 31 -12.29 4.83 9.45
CA THR A 31 -11.93 6.27 9.43
C THR A 31 -10.58 6.51 8.72
N THR A 32 -9.67 5.54 8.70
CA THR A 32 -8.39 5.64 7.98
C THR A 32 -8.45 5.07 6.56
N PHE A 33 -9.58 4.47 6.19
CA PHE A 33 -9.77 3.89 4.86
C PHE A 33 -9.79 4.98 3.78
N ASN A 34 -9.13 4.71 2.65
CA ASN A 34 -9.01 5.64 1.54
C ASN A 34 -9.15 4.86 0.23
N LEU A 35 -9.94 5.36 -0.72
CA LEU A 35 -10.15 4.75 -2.04
C LEU A 35 -9.31 5.38 -3.16
N ALA A 36 -8.40 6.31 -2.85
CA ALA A 36 -7.51 6.90 -3.83
C ALA A 36 -6.73 5.81 -4.59
N ALA A 37 -6.73 5.92 -5.93
CA ALA A 37 -5.94 5.09 -6.80
C ALA A 37 -4.47 5.20 -6.41
N ARG A 38 -3.80 4.06 -6.23
CA ARG A 38 -2.39 4.01 -5.82
C ARG A 38 -1.75 2.69 -6.25
N GLN A 39 -0.43 2.67 -6.26
CA GLN A 39 0.33 1.44 -6.41
C GLN A 39 0.93 1.06 -5.06
N ILE A 40 0.71 -0.18 -4.61
CA ILE A 40 1.33 -0.76 -3.42
C ILE A 40 2.24 -1.89 -3.89
N TRP A 41 3.53 -1.77 -3.60
CA TRP A 41 4.54 -2.77 -3.94
C TRP A 41 5.03 -3.45 -2.68
N LEU A 42 4.91 -4.77 -2.61
CA LEU A 42 5.41 -5.59 -1.50
C LEU A 42 6.52 -6.49 -2.03
N THR A 43 7.70 -6.37 -1.45
CA THR A 43 8.89 -7.12 -1.87
C THR A 43 9.72 -7.47 -0.63
N ARG A 44 10.51 -8.53 -0.69
CA ARG A 44 11.54 -8.81 0.33
C ARG A 44 12.79 -7.98 0.06
N HIS A 45 13.72 -7.99 1.01
CA HIS A 45 15.08 -7.55 0.75
C HIS A 45 15.75 -8.45 -0.32
N GLY A 46 16.80 -7.95 -0.97
CA GLY A 46 17.64 -8.76 -1.85
C GLY A 46 18.28 -9.93 -1.08
N GLN A 47 18.70 -10.98 -1.77
CA GLN A 47 19.28 -12.16 -1.12
C GLN A 47 20.45 -11.78 -0.19
N SER A 48 20.33 -12.10 1.11
CA SER A 48 21.42 -11.93 2.09
C SER A 48 22.34 -13.14 2.14
N VAL A 49 23.52 -12.98 2.76
CA VAL A 49 24.43 -14.11 2.99
C VAL A 49 23.76 -15.21 3.82
N ASP A 50 23.01 -14.84 4.86
CA ASP A 50 22.26 -15.82 5.66
C ASP A 50 21.21 -16.58 4.84
N ASN A 51 20.53 -15.92 3.90
CA ASN A 51 19.60 -16.61 3.00
C ASN A 51 20.32 -17.65 2.14
N SER A 52 21.50 -17.31 1.60
CA SER A 52 22.31 -18.26 0.81
C SER A 52 22.77 -19.46 1.63
N LEU A 53 22.89 -19.31 2.95
CA LEU A 53 23.28 -20.36 3.89
C LEU A 53 22.09 -21.06 4.56
N GLY A 54 20.85 -20.67 4.23
CA GLY A 54 19.64 -21.25 4.84
C GLY A 54 19.41 -20.87 6.31
N ARG A 55 20.01 -19.78 6.79
CA ARG A 55 19.88 -19.29 8.16
C ARG A 55 18.67 -18.36 8.31
N LEU A 56 18.01 -18.44 9.47
CA LEU A 56 16.86 -17.61 9.83
C LEU A 56 17.29 -16.48 10.78
N GLY A 57 16.67 -15.30 10.63
CA GLY A 57 17.02 -14.12 11.41
C GLY A 57 18.37 -13.52 11.00
N GLY A 58 19.07 -12.91 11.96
CA GLY A 58 20.36 -12.26 11.72
C GLY A 58 20.25 -10.86 11.13
N ASP A 59 21.42 -10.30 10.78
CA ASP A 59 21.60 -8.98 10.17
C ASP A 59 22.79 -9.03 9.18
N SER A 60 22.80 -10.07 8.33
CA SER A 60 23.86 -10.24 7.35
C SER A 60 23.70 -9.33 6.14
N GLU A 61 24.85 -8.98 5.55
CA GLU A 61 24.94 -8.19 4.33
C GLU A 61 24.23 -8.86 3.14
N LEU A 62 23.92 -8.03 2.14
CA LEU A 62 23.43 -8.51 0.85
C LEU A 62 24.53 -9.24 0.09
N THR A 63 24.16 -10.32 -0.57
CA THR A 63 25.01 -10.95 -1.60
C THR A 63 25.12 -10.02 -2.83
N PRO A 64 26.08 -10.25 -3.74
CA PRO A 64 26.13 -9.53 -5.01
C PRO A 64 24.82 -9.63 -5.81
N GLN A 65 24.15 -10.79 -5.76
CA GLN A 65 22.83 -10.97 -6.39
C GLN A 65 21.74 -10.16 -5.68
N GLY A 66 21.79 -10.08 -4.35
CA GLY A 66 20.90 -9.23 -3.57
C GLY A 66 21.07 -7.74 -3.85
N GLN A 67 22.29 -7.29 -4.10
CA GLN A 67 22.58 -5.93 -4.53
C GLN A 67 22.05 -5.67 -5.94
N GLN A 68 22.25 -6.60 -6.89
CA GLN A 68 21.68 -6.48 -8.23
C GLN A 68 20.16 -6.39 -8.18
N TYR A 69 19.50 -7.23 -7.38
CA TYR A 69 18.06 -7.16 -7.15
C TYR A 69 17.62 -5.77 -6.69
N ALA A 70 18.37 -5.10 -5.81
CA ALA A 70 18.02 -3.77 -5.32
C ALA A 70 18.06 -2.72 -6.45
N LEU A 71 19.04 -2.82 -7.36
CA LEU A 71 19.14 -1.95 -8.54
C LEU A 71 17.99 -2.22 -9.51
N ASP A 72 17.73 -3.49 -9.82
CA ASP A 72 16.64 -3.89 -10.72
C ASP A 72 15.27 -3.47 -10.17
N LEU A 73 15.08 -3.57 -8.85
CA LEU A 73 13.86 -3.15 -8.17
C LEU A 73 13.67 -1.63 -8.27
N HIS A 74 14.73 -0.85 -8.08
CA HIS A 74 14.70 0.61 -8.25
C HIS A 74 14.24 0.98 -9.66
N ASP A 75 14.85 0.36 -10.68
CA ASP A 75 14.55 0.66 -12.08
C ASP A 75 13.13 0.24 -12.44
N PHE A 76 12.70 -0.93 -11.97
CA PHE A 76 11.35 -1.43 -12.14
C PHE A 76 10.31 -0.49 -11.52
N ILE A 77 10.46 -0.10 -10.25
CA ILE A 77 9.51 0.79 -9.57
C ILE A 77 9.47 2.15 -10.27
N THR A 78 10.63 2.69 -10.65
CA THR A 78 10.71 3.97 -11.37
C THR A 78 9.97 3.92 -12.69
N MET A 79 10.19 2.87 -13.48
CA MET A 79 9.48 2.66 -14.74
C MET A 79 7.96 2.50 -14.52
N LYS A 80 7.54 1.66 -13.57
CA LYS A 80 6.12 1.42 -13.28
C LYS A 80 5.42 2.68 -12.78
N ARG A 81 6.10 3.50 -11.97
CA ARG A 81 5.60 4.79 -11.50
C ARG A 81 5.38 5.75 -12.66
N LYS A 82 6.34 5.87 -13.58
CA LYS A 82 6.20 6.71 -14.79
C LYS A 82 4.98 6.28 -15.63
N ALA A 83 4.87 4.98 -15.91
CA ALA A 83 3.74 4.44 -16.67
C ALA A 83 2.40 4.70 -15.98
N TRP A 84 2.34 4.53 -14.65
CA TRP A 84 1.14 4.81 -13.87
C TRP A 84 0.73 6.27 -13.92
N LEU A 85 1.69 7.21 -13.80
CA LEU A 85 1.38 8.64 -13.87
C LEU A 85 0.75 9.01 -15.22
N ILE A 86 1.24 8.45 -16.32
CA ILE A 86 0.69 8.65 -17.66
C ILE A 86 -0.75 8.10 -17.73
N ASP A 87 -0.98 6.87 -17.27
CA ASP A 87 -2.32 6.26 -17.22
C ASP A 87 -3.30 7.09 -16.36
N GLN A 88 -2.84 7.65 -15.24
CA GLN A 88 -3.68 8.51 -14.41
C GLN A 88 -4.01 9.83 -15.10
N THR A 89 -3.05 10.47 -15.78
CA THR A 89 -3.33 11.70 -16.54
C THR A 89 -4.30 11.45 -17.69
N ASP A 90 -4.14 10.33 -18.39
CA ASP A 90 -5.01 9.95 -19.50
C ASP A 90 -6.44 9.68 -19.01
N LYS A 91 -6.58 8.96 -17.89
CA LYS A 91 -7.89 8.73 -17.24
C LYS A 91 -8.55 10.02 -16.81
N ILE A 92 -7.80 10.97 -16.25
CA ILE A 92 -8.34 12.29 -15.85
C ILE A 92 -8.82 13.05 -17.09
N ALA A 93 -8.00 13.13 -18.14
CA ALA A 93 -8.35 13.79 -19.39
C ALA A 93 -9.61 13.18 -20.04
N GLN A 94 -9.73 11.86 -20.02
CA GLN A 94 -10.89 11.13 -20.55
C GLN A 94 -12.14 11.21 -19.65
N SER A 95 -11.96 11.34 -18.33
CA SER A 95 -13.06 11.46 -17.35
C SER A 95 -13.75 12.82 -17.36
N SER A 96 -13.25 13.77 -18.15
CA SER A 96 -13.89 15.06 -18.40
C SER A 96 -15.10 14.85 -19.32
N PHE A 97 -16.24 14.51 -18.73
CA PHE A 97 -17.58 14.63 -19.33
C PHE A 97 -18.28 15.86 -18.71
N PRO A 98 -19.21 16.51 -19.45
CA PRO A 98 -19.60 17.92 -19.26
C PRO A 98 -20.27 18.24 -17.93
#